data_AF-A0A7R9SLP2-F1
#
_entry.id   AF-A0A7R9SLP2-F1
#
_cell.length_a   1.000
_cell.length_b   1.000
_cell.length_c   1.000
_cell.angle_alpha   90.00
_cell.angle_beta   90.00
_cell.angle_gamma   90.00
#
_symmetry.space_group_name_H-M   'P 1'
#
loop_
_entity.id
_entity.type
_entity.pdbx_description
1 polymer ?
#
loop_
_entity_poly.entity_id
_entity_poly.type
_entity_poly.pdbx_seq_one_letter_code
_entity_poly.pdbx_strand_id
1 'polypeptide(L)'
;MLYCGHLRFKDCYFCYHLASLFYEEFTMKEAFPLFSYVVVWEEDSTLDSMFRFILDPFVKHTASSVLVGGTFLWTSMFSVSQLVIPKFNCAKSTFHLKREINIAILWAVILGFTSCFSGLIMYSRYKDCDPLKSDSIAGMDQLLTLYIFETMPSYRYFYIIATYSGVLSTMSPGIHSLATSTYTDIIKRNFFPNQSELRGVCIIRILIVAYGVTTFILGYFYNEVIFLAKIYNPLILSMKGLVLGIFTVGVLIPWCNGTSVIVGTVISIVIPAWIAIGSEIEEVTNRIDMPTLPVSVKRCQHNVTVTPPKQIGDHLILYDLSYLHLATLSWILLVTTSILVSLIKPNNPRKMDPTLFFRIGDNLSSYLPEKLAHTLNFHIGEDMDLLYVEFDDSQEKDEPLEQEDFTEESLTVDN
;
A
#
# COMPACT_ATOMS: atom_id res chain seq x y z
N MET A 1 3.58 -9.37 17.37
CA MET A 1 3.70 -10.68 18.06
C MET A 1 2.51 -10.99 18.97
N LEU A 2 1.82 -10.02 19.58
CA LEU A 2 0.85 -10.25 20.67
C LEU A 2 -0.53 -10.83 20.33
N TYR A 3 -0.93 -10.98 19.05
CA TYR A 3 -2.30 -11.42 18.71
C TYR A 3 -2.45 -12.85 18.16
N CYS A 4 -1.35 -13.52 17.79
CA CYS A 4 -1.43 -14.91 17.30
C CYS A 4 -1.30 -15.97 18.40
N GLY A 5 -1.05 -15.58 19.65
CA GLY A 5 -0.94 -16.52 20.77
C GLY A 5 -2.27 -17.07 21.30
N HIS A 6 -3.42 -16.45 20.99
CA HIS A 6 -4.69 -16.82 21.64
C HIS A 6 -5.89 -17.06 20.71
N LEU A 7 -5.80 -16.75 19.41
CA LEU A 7 -6.86 -17.07 18.45
C LEU A 7 -6.61 -18.47 17.87
N ARG A 8 -7.55 -19.40 18.09
CA ARG A 8 -7.53 -20.71 17.43
C ARG A 8 -7.38 -20.48 15.92
N PHE A 9 -6.43 -21.19 15.31
CA PHE A 9 -6.00 -21.03 13.91
C PHE A 9 -7.14 -21.01 12.88
N LYS A 10 -8.28 -21.65 13.17
CA LYS A 10 -9.49 -21.62 12.31
C LYS A 10 -10.16 -20.25 12.24
N ASP A 11 -10.15 -19.48 13.34
CA ASP A 11 -10.82 -18.17 13.41
C ASP A 11 -9.98 -17.08 12.73
N CYS A 12 -8.65 -17.21 12.77
CA CYS A 12 -7.73 -16.36 11.99
C CYS A 12 -7.86 -16.62 10.48
N TYR A 13 -8.06 -17.86 10.06
CA TYR A 13 -8.15 -18.23 8.65
C TYR A 13 -9.43 -17.68 7.99
N PHE A 14 -10.56 -17.76 8.69
CA PHE A 14 -11.83 -17.21 8.23
C PHE A 14 -11.84 -15.66 8.28
N CYS A 15 -11.27 -15.06 9.34
CA CYS A 15 -11.11 -13.60 9.41
C CYS A 15 -10.13 -13.07 8.35
N TYR A 16 -9.11 -13.83 7.97
CA TYR A 16 -8.16 -13.44 6.92
C TYR A 16 -8.82 -13.45 5.53
N HIS A 17 -9.63 -14.48 5.20
CA HIS A 17 -10.36 -14.51 3.94
C HIS A 17 -11.43 -13.42 3.84
N LEU A 18 -12.22 -13.17 4.89
CA LEU A 18 -13.17 -12.06 4.88
C LEU A 18 -12.48 -10.70 4.90
N ALA A 19 -11.45 -10.50 5.73
CA ALA A 19 -10.78 -9.21 5.79
C ALA A 19 -9.97 -8.90 4.52
N SER A 20 -9.46 -9.90 3.79
CA SER A 20 -8.80 -9.70 2.48
C SER A 20 -9.80 -9.42 1.35
N LEU A 21 -10.99 -10.04 1.39
CA LEU A 21 -12.08 -9.76 0.46
C LEU A 21 -12.65 -8.33 0.55
N PHE A 22 -12.52 -7.69 1.72
CA PHE A 22 -13.10 -6.37 2.01
C PHE A 22 -12.06 -5.27 2.22
N TYR A 23 -10.76 -5.63 2.28
CA TYR A 23 -9.66 -4.67 2.45
C TYR A 23 -9.56 -3.64 1.30
N GLU A 24 -10.25 -3.91 0.20
CA GLU A 24 -10.12 -3.22 -1.06
C GLU A 24 -11.06 -2.03 -1.28
N GLU A 25 -11.87 -1.64 -0.30
CA GLU A 25 -12.71 -0.44 -0.47
C GLU A 25 -11.86 0.85 -0.57
N PHE A 26 -10.65 0.85 0.01
CA PHE A 26 -9.67 1.93 -0.21
C PHE A 26 -9.09 1.93 -1.64
N THR A 27 -9.17 0.81 -2.34
CA THR A 27 -8.74 0.65 -3.74
C THR A 27 -9.75 1.17 -4.74
N MET A 28 -11.01 1.41 -4.37
CA MET A 28 -12.01 1.93 -5.31
C MET A 28 -11.63 3.30 -5.86
N LYS A 29 -10.86 4.11 -5.12
CA LYS A 29 -10.34 5.41 -5.60
C LYS A 29 -9.04 5.28 -6.42
N GLU A 30 -8.28 4.21 -6.21
CA GLU A 30 -6.97 3.96 -6.84
C GLU A 30 -7.06 3.04 -8.08
N ALA A 31 -8.11 2.20 -8.19
CA ALA A 31 -8.40 1.31 -9.31
C ALA A 31 -9.38 1.94 -10.33
N PHE A 32 -10.21 2.91 -9.91
CA PHE A 32 -11.06 3.71 -10.79
C PHE A 32 -10.35 4.29 -12.02
N PRO A 33 -9.07 4.74 -11.93
CA PRO A 33 -8.36 5.28 -13.07
C PRO A 33 -7.90 4.22 -14.09
N LEU A 34 -7.75 2.96 -13.68
CA LEU A 34 -7.28 1.87 -14.54
C LEU A 34 -8.25 1.60 -15.69
N PHE A 35 -9.55 1.84 -15.46
CA PHE A 35 -10.60 1.52 -16.42
C PHE A 35 -11.67 2.60 -16.65
N SER A 36 -11.69 3.72 -15.89
CA SER A 36 -12.36 4.94 -16.40
C SER A 36 -11.83 5.33 -17.77
N TYR A 37 -10.57 4.98 -18.06
CA TYR A 37 -9.98 5.05 -19.39
C TYR A 37 -10.73 4.19 -20.42
N VAL A 38 -11.19 2.98 -20.10
CA VAL A 38 -11.97 2.15 -21.05
C VAL A 38 -13.31 2.80 -21.43
N VAL A 39 -13.84 3.71 -20.60
CA VAL A 39 -15.16 4.32 -20.81
C VAL A 39 -15.10 5.63 -21.62
N VAL A 40 -14.05 6.45 -21.48
CA VAL A 40 -13.80 7.61 -22.38
C VAL A 40 -13.65 7.14 -23.84
N TRP A 41 -13.29 5.87 -24.02
CA TRP A 41 -12.87 5.25 -25.26
C TRP A 41 -13.97 4.68 -26.14
N GLU A 42 -15.22 4.62 -25.66
CA GLU A 42 -16.34 4.11 -26.45
C GLU A 42 -16.92 5.18 -27.41
N GLU A 43 -16.51 6.45 -27.29
CA GLU A 43 -16.97 7.53 -28.18
C GLU A 43 -16.01 7.83 -29.35
N ASP A 44 -14.74 7.39 -29.29
CA ASP A 44 -13.77 7.46 -30.39
C ASP A 44 -13.53 6.08 -31.01
N SER A 45 -14.28 5.81 -32.08
CA SER A 45 -14.42 4.54 -32.80
C SER A 45 -13.16 4.02 -33.55
N THR A 46 -12.00 3.90 -32.91
CA THR A 46 -10.84 3.20 -33.50
C THR A 46 -10.23 2.16 -32.57
N LEU A 47 -10.36 0.88 -32.97
CA LEU A 47 -9.78 -0.30 -32.31
C LEU A 47 -8.23 -0.21 -32.14
N ASP A 48 -7.57 0.59 -32.97
CA ASP A 48 -6.11 0.75 -33.05
C ASP A 48 -5.51 1.46 -31.83
N SER A 49 -6.35 2.12 -31.05
CA SER A 49 -5.89 2.98 -29.97
C SER A 49 -6.05 2.28 -28.59
N MET A 50 -6.79 1.15 -28.49
CA MET A 50 -6.97 0.32 -27.28
C MET A 50 -5.63 -0.09 -26.62
N PHE A 51 -4.57 -0.17 -27.43
CA PHE A 51 -3.21 -0.52 -27.04
C PHE A 51 -2.19 0.61 -27.24
N ARG A 52 -2.62 1.87 -27.31
CA ARG A 52 -1.66 2.97 -27.13
C ARG A 52 -1.27 2.98 -25.65
N PHE A 53 -0.27 2.18 -25.31
CA PHE A 53 0.63 2.40 -24.19
C PHE A 53 1.26 3.79 -24.40
N ILE A 54 0.51 4.84 -24.09
CA ILE A 54 1.05 6.19 -24.01
C ILE A 54 1.93 6.16 -22.76
N LEU A 55 3.23 5.96 -22.99
CA LEU A 55 4.32 6.04 -22.02
C LEU A 55 4.58 7.49 -21.60
N ASP A 56 3.54 8.31 -21.55
CA ASP A 56 3.63 9.69 -21.12
C ASP A 56 3.23 9.76 -19.62
N PRO A 57 4.19 9.96 -18.71
CA PRO A 57 3.91 10.04 -17.28
C PRO A 57 3.16 11.31 -16.89
N PHE A 58 3.14 12.33 -17.77
CA PHE A 58 2.49 13.62 -17.57
C PHE A 58 1.00 13.60 -17.91
N VAL A 59 0.48 12.49 -18.45
CA VAL A 59 -0.96 12.29 -18.56
C VAL A 59 -1.46 11.65 -17.27
N LYS A 60 -2.28 12.39 -16.51
CA LYS A 60 -2.74 12.04 -15.14
C LYS A 60 -3.24 10.59 -15.02
N HIS A 61 -3.89 10.04 -16.04
CA HIS A 61 -4.29 8.64 -16.08
C HIS A 61 -3.93 8.04 -17.44
N THR A 62 -2.98 7.10 -17.48
CA THR A 62 -2.73 6.25 -18.65
C THR A 62 -2.59 4.81 -18.18
N ALA A 63 -2.75 3.85 -19.10
CA ALA A 63 -2.48 2.45 -18.79
C ALA A 63 -1.08 2.25 -18.18
N SER A 64 -0.08 3.04 -18.60
CA SER A 64 1.27 2.99 -18.04
C SER A 64 1.32 3.51 -16.60
N SER A 65 0.67 4.63 -16.31
CA SER A 65 0.60 5.20 -14.95
C SER A 65 0.01 4.23 -13.95
N VAL A 66 -1.00 3.47 -14.36
CA VAL A 66 -1.64 2.54 -13.44
C VAL A 66 -0.91 1.21 -13.35
N LEU A 67 -0.35 0.69 -14.44
CA LEU A 67 0.48 -0.52 -14.38
C LEU A 67 1.74 -0.29 -13.57
N VAL A 68 2.51 0.75 -13.88
CA VAL A 68 3.77 1.05 -13.20
C VAL A 68 3.49 1.58 -11.79
N GLY A 69 2.68 2.63 -11.66
CA GLY A 69 2.32 3.23 -10.36
C GLY A 69 1.65 2.22 -9.42
N GLY A 70 0.67 1.48 -9.93
CA GLY A 70 -0.01 0.43 -9.19
C GLY A 70 0.94 -0.67 -8.71
N THR A 71 1.89 -1.12 -9.55
CA THR A 71 2.86 -2.16 -9.14
C THR A 71 3.65 -1.74 -7.90
N PHE A 72 4.16 -0.50 -7.85
CA PHE A 72 4.91 -0.02 -6.68
C PHE A 72 4.02 0.17 -5.45
N LEU A 73 2.77 0.65 -5.62
CA LEU A 73 1.82 0.78 -4.52
C LEU A 73 1.45 -0.57 -3.91
N TRP A 74 1.13 -1.56 -4.74
CA TRP A 74 0.80 -2.92 -4.31
C TRP A 74 2.01 -3.62 -3.68
N THR A 75 3.18 -3.48 -4.28
CA THR A 75 4.41 -4.05 -3.73
C THR A 75 4.71 -3.46 -2.36
N SER A 76 4.54 -2.14 -2.18
CA SER A 76 4.68 -1.47 -0.89
C SER A 76 3.69 -2.03 0.14
N MET A 77 2.43 -2.20 -0.25
CA MET A 77 1.41 -2.75 0.62
C MET A 77 1.75 -4.17 1.13
N PHE A 78 2.16 -5.09 0.26
CA PHE A 78 2.47 -6.45 0.70
C PHE A 78 3.83 -6.55 1.40
N SER A 79 4.82 -5.73 1.04
CA SER A 79 6.19 -5.90 1.54
C SER A 79 6.46 -5.17 2.85
N VAL A 80 5.95 -3.94 3.02
CA VAL A 80 6.35 -3.06 4.13
C VAL A 80 5.19 -2.64 5.04
N SER A 81 3.95 -2.90 4.65
CA SER A 81 2.80 -2.44 5.43
C SER A 81 2.62 -3.21 6.73
N GLN A 82 2.51 -2.48 7.85
CA GLN A 82 2.17 -3.07 9.15
C GLN A 82 0.77 -3.72 9.19
N LEU A 83 -0.05 -3.48 8.16
CA LEU A 83 -1.36 -4.10 7.98
C LEU A 83 -1.26 -5.57 7.55
N VAL A 84 -0.14 -5.96 6.94
CA VAL A 84 0.06 -7.28 6.31
C VAL A 84 1.15 -8.07 7.00
N ILE A 85 2.28 -7.44 7.35
CA ILE A 85 3.45 -8.12 7.94
C ILE A 85 3.09 -9.00 9.16
N PRO A 86 2.28 -8.55 10.14
CA PRO A 86 1.92 -9.39 11.27
C PRO A 86 1.17 -10.66 10.86
N LYS A 87 0.42 -10.61 9.74
CA LYS A 87 -0.34 -11.75 9.23
C LYS A 87 0.59 -12.78 8.58
N PHE A 88 1.64 -12.32 7.89
CA PHE A 88 2.66 -13.19 7.32
C PHE A 88 3.41 -13.97 8.40
N ASN A 89 3.71 -13.33 9.53
CA ASN A 89 4.38 -13.97 10.67
C ASN A 89 3.53 -15.02 11.39
N CYS A 90 2.22 -15.10 11.12
CA CYS A 90 1.35 -16.13 11.68
C CYS A 90 1.22 -17.36 10.77
N ALA A 91 1.80 -17.33 9.57
CA ALA A 91 1.78 -18.47 8.66
C ALA A 91 2.75 -19.56 9.14
N LYS A 92 2.28 -20.81 9.19
CA LYS A 92 3.07 -21.97 9.63
C LYS A 92 4.13 -22.42 8.63
N SER A 93 3.95 -22.09 7.36
CA SER A 93 4.83 -22.52 6.26
C SER A 93 4.76 -21.53 5.10
N THR A 94 5.88 -21.41 4.39
CA THR A 94 6.01 -20.60 3.18
C THR A 94 5.07 -21.06 2.06
N PHE A 95 4.74 -22.36 1.98
CA PHE A 95 3.80 -22.88 0.99
C PHE A 95 2.38 -22.34 1.22
N HIS A 96 1.90 -22.39 2.47
CA HIS A 96 0.59 -21.85 2.83
C HIS A 96 0.54 -20.35 2.58
N LEU A 97 1.58 -19.61 2.98
CA LEU A 97 1.67 -18.16 2.75
C LEU A 97 1.55 -17.81 1.26
N LYS A 98 2.32 -18.49 0.39
CA LYS A 98 2.27 -18.28 -1.08
C LYS A 98 0.88 -18.55 -1.65
N ARG A 99 0.22 -19.63 -1.21
CA ARG A 99 -1.15 -19.95 -1.63
C ARG A 99 -2.14 -18.85 -1.24
N GLU A 100 -2.08 -18.37 0.00
CA GLU A 100 -2.98 -17.32 0.48
C GLU A 100 -2.78 -16.00 -0.26
N ILE A 101 -1.52 -15.63 -0.54
CA ILE A 101 -1.21 -14.43 -1.33
C ILE A 101 -1.78 -14.55 -2.76
N ASN A 102 -1.62 -15.71 -3.41
CA ASN A 102 -2.14 -15.93 -4.75
C ASN A 102 -3.68 -15.87 -4.79
N ILE A 103 -4.36 -16.41 -3.77
CA ILE A 103 -5.83 -16.31 -3.65
C ILE A 103 -6.25 -14.85 -3.44
N ALA A 104 -5.53 -14.09 -2.61
CA ALA A 104 -5.81 -12.66 -2.41
C ALA A 104 -5.64 -11.85 -3.70
N ILE A 105 -4.58 -12.09 -4.47
CA ILE A 105 -4.35 -11.45 -5.78
C ILE A 105 -5.46 -11.80 -6.76
N LEU A 106 -5.92 -13.05 -6.80
CA LEU A 106 -7.04 -13.46 -7.66
C LEU A 106 -8.32 -12.68 -7.32
N TRP A 107 -8.64 -12.54 -6.03
CA TRP A 107 -9.80 -11.75 -5.60
C TRP A 107 -9.66 -10.27 -5.93
N ALA A 108 -8.47 -9.70 -5.75
CA ALA A 108 -8.17 -8.32 -6.12
C ALA A 108 -8.47 -8.05 -7.61
N VAL A 109 -8.03 -8.96 -8.47
CA VAL A 109 -8.29 -8.86 -9.92
C VAL A 109 -9.79 -8.93 -10.21
N ILE A 110 -10.51 -9.87 -9.61
CA ILE A 110 -11.96 -10.02 -9.81
C ILE A 110 -12.72 -8.78 -9.34
N LEU A 111 -12.43 -8.28 -8.14
CA LEU A 111 -13.06 -7.08 -7.58
C LEU A 111 -12.75 -5.86 -8.43
N GLY A 112 -11.49 -5.71 -8.85
CA GLY A 112 -11.04 -4.73 -9.82
C GLY A 112 -11.93 -4.73 -11.06
N PHE A 113 -12.05 -5.86 -11.77
CA PHE A 113 -12.93 -5.97 -12.94
C PHE A 113 -14.39 -5.58 -12.65
N THR A 114 -14.97 -6.07 -11.54
CA THR A 114 -16.38 -5.74 -11.21
C THR A 114 -16.60 -4.25 -10.95
N SER A 115 -15.64 -3.57 -10.32
CA SER A 115 -15.71 -2.12 -10.09
C SER A 115 -15.76 -1.34 -11.41
N CYS A 116 -14.98 -1.77 -12.40
CA CYS A 116 -14.92 -1.14 -13.71
C CYS A 116 -16.23 -1.30 -14.47
N PHE A 117 -16.76 -2.53 -14.50
CA PHE A 117 -18.08 -2.79 -15.09
C PHE A 117 -19.17 -1.96 -14.42
N SER A 118 -19.12 -1.77 -13.09
CA SER A 118 -20.08 -0.91 -12.41
C SER A 118 -19.98 0.55 -12.86
N GLY A 119 -18.77 1.08 -13.06
CA GLY A 119 -18.54 2.43 -13.59
C GLY A 119 -19.06 2.62 -15.02
N LEU A 120 -18.84 1.64 -15.90
CA LEU A 120 -19.37 1.60 -17.28
C LEU A 120 -20.90 1.65 -17.29
N ILE A 121 -21.54 0.82 -16.45
CA ILE A 121 -23.00 0.76 -16.34
C ILE A 121 -23.54 2.12 -15.87
N MET A 122 -22.93 2.72 -14.85
CA MET A 122 -23.32 4.04 -14.35
C MET A 122 -23.15 5.12 -15.42
N TYR A 123 -22.03 5.13 -16.15
CA TYR A 123 -21.84 6.06 -17.26
C TYR A 123 -22.94 5.91 -18.32
N SER A 124 -23.24 4.68 -18.74
CA SER A 124 -24.30 4.43 -19.73
C SER A 124 -25.67 4.98 -19.31
N ARG A 125 -25.94 5.00 -17.99
CA ARG A 125 -27.19 5.49 -17.40
C ARG A 125 -27.25 7.01 -17.26
N TYR A 126 -26.12 7.65 -16.98
CA TYR A 126 -26.03 9.08 -16.65
C TYR A 126 -25.36 9.95 -17.72
N LYS A 127 -24.87 9.39 -18.83
CA LYS A 127 -24.25 10.16 -19.93
C LYS A 127 -25.13 11.27 -20.50
N ASP A 128 -26.45 11.05 -20.51
CA ASP A 128 -27.45 11.95 -21.09
C ASP A 128 -27.94 13.03 -20.11
N CYS A 129 -27.84 12.75 -18.82
CA CYS A 129 -28.14 13.68 -17.74
C CYS A 129 -27.22 13.41 -16.56
N ASP A 130 -26.22 14.27 -16.40
CA ASP A 130 -25.24 14.21 -15.33
C ASP A 130 -25.87 14.60 -13.97
N PRO A 131 -25.96 13.66 -13.00
CA PRO A 131 -26.56 13.92 -11.69
C PRO A 131 -25.77 14.94 -10.86
N LEU A 132 -24.47 15.13 -11.14
CA LEU A 132 -23.65 16.13 -10.45
C LEU A 132 -24.00 17.53 -10.92
N LYS A 133 -24.15 17.73 -12.23
CA LYS A 133 -24.51 19.04 -12.82
C LYS A 133 -25.98 19.41 -12.62
N SER A 134 -26.84 18.42 -12.36
CA SER A 134 -28.25 18.65 -12.02
C SER A 134 -28.49 18.82 -10.51
N ASP A 135 -27.43 19.05 -9.71
CA ASP A 135 -27.47 19.21 -8.25
C ASP A 135 -28.20 18.06 -7.51
N SER A 136 -28.22 16.86 -8.10
CA SER A 136 -28.88 15.69 -7.53
C SER A 136 -27.97 14.95 -6.54
N ILE A 137 -26.66 15.18 -6.61
CA ILE A 137 -25.65 14.67 -5.69
C ILE A 137 -24.69 15.80 -5.29
N ALA A 138 -24.18 15.75 -4.06
CA ALA A 138 -23.21 16.74 -3.56
C ALA A 138 -21.76 16.43 -3.98
N GLY A 139 -21.48 15.18 -4.35
CA GLY A 139 -20.15 14.71 -4.71
C GLY A 139 -20.19 13.46 -5.59
N MET A 140 -19.14 13.28 -6.39
CA MET A 140 -18.98 12.11 -7.28
C MET A 140 -18.93 10.77 -6.53
N ASP A 141 -18.55 10.78 -5.26
CA ASP A 141 -18.52 9.62 -4.36
C ASP A 141 -19.91 9.03 -4.08
N GLN A 142 -20.98 9.82 -4.24
CA GLN A 142 -22.36 9.40 -4.00
C GLN A 142 -23.03 8.74 -5.21
N LEU A 143 -22.37 8.75 -6.38
CA LEU A 143 -22.97 8.35 -7.66
C LEU A 143 -23.42 6.87 -7.66
N LEU A 144 -22.60 5.98 -7.11
CA LEU A 144 -22.91 4.55 -7.03
C LEU A 144 -24.09 4.29 -6.09
N THR A 145 -24.13 4.98 -4.97
CA THR A 145 -25.25 4.92 -4.02
C THR A 145 -26.54 5.38 -4.69
N LEU A 146 -26.52 6.50 -5.42
CA LEU A 146 -27.67 6.99 -6.17
C LEU A 146 -28.15 5.94 -7.18
N TYR A 147 -27.24 5.38 -7.98
CA TYR A 147 -27.56 4.36 -8.97
C TYR A 147 -28.31 3.17 -8.36
N ILE A 148 -27.81 2.60 -7.27
CA ILE A 148 -28.43 1.44 -6.60
C ILE A 148 -29.79 1.82 -6.03
N PHE A 149 -29.92 3.01 -5.45
CA PHE A 149 -31.17 3.46 -4.88
C PHE A 149 -32.23 3.64 -5.96
N GLU A 150 -31.91 4.24 -7.11
CA GLU A 150 -32.87 4.45 -8.19
C GLU A 150 -33.23 3.16 -8.95
N THR A 151 -32.23 2.36 -9.31
CA THR A 151 -32.41 1.24 -10.26
C THR A 151 -32.67 -0.10 -9.59
N MET A 152 -32.20 -0.29 -8.36
CA MET A 152 -32.20 -1.58 -7.66
C MET A 152 -32.76 -1.46 -6.23
N PRO A 153 -34.02 -1.01 -6.05
CA PRO A 153 -34.59 -0.73 -4.74
C PRO A 153 -34.59 -1.93 -3.78
N SER A 154 -34.77 -3.14 -4.32
CA SER A 154 -34.76 -4.39 -3.54
C SER A 154 -33.41 -4.71 -2.90
N TYR A 155 -32.31 -4.14 -3.40
CA TYR A 155 -30.94 -4.44 -2.94
C TYR A 155 -30.31 -3.34 -2.09
N ARG A 156 -31.03 -2.24 -1.82
CA ARG A 156 -30.52 -1.08 -1.06
C ARG A 156 -29.95 -1.48 0.32
N TYR A 157 -30.67 -2.33 1.05
CA TYR A 157 -30.23 -2.78 2.38
C TYR A 157 -28.97 -3.65 2.30
N PHE A 158 -28.86 -4.54 1.31
CA PHE A 158 -27.66 -5.32 1.09
C PHE A 158 -26.46 -4.45 0.77
N TYR A 159 -26.64 -3.43 -0.09
CA TYR A 159 -25.59 -2.47 -0.41
C TYR A 159 -25.10 -1.71 0.83
N ILE A 160 -26.02 -1.21 1.66
CA ILE A 160 -25.66 -0.50 2.90
C ILE A 160 -24.85 -1.42 3.83
N ILE A 161 -25.33 -2.64 4.09
CA ILE A 161 -24.66 -3.60 4.97
C ILE A 161 -23.27 -3.98 4.41
N ALA A 162 -23.17 -4.23 3.11
CA ALA A 162 -21.91 -4.56 2.45
C ALA A 162 -20.89 -3.41 2.54
N THR A 163 -21.32 -2.18 2.29
CA THR A 163 -20.48 -0.97 2.39
C THR A 163 -19.97 -0.78 3.81
N TYR A 164 -20.84 -0.87 4.82
CA TYR A 164 -20.40 -0.78 6.23
C TYR A 164 -19.43 -1.89 6.63
N SER A 165 -19.66 -3.12 6.14
CA SER A 165 -18.74 -4.24 6.36
C SER A 165 -17.37 -3.98 5.72
N GLY A 166 -17.35 -3.45 4.50
CA GLY A 166 -16.15 -3.04 3.78
C GLY A 166 -15.29 -2.06 4.58
N VAL A 167 -15.91 -0.95 4.98
CA VAL A 167 -15.25 0.13 5.73
C VAL A 167 -14.71 -0.38 7.06
N LEU A 168 -15.50 -1.16 7.81
CA LEU A 168 -15.06 -1.70 9.11
C LEU A 168 -13.88 -2.68 8.97
N SER A 169 -13.81 -3.43 7.88
CA SER A 169 -12.74 -4.40 7.63
C SER A 169 -11.38 -3.74 7.39
N THR A 170 -11.35 -2.50 6.90
CA THR A 170 -10.12 -1.72 6.66
C THR A 170 -9.76 -0.86 7.87
N MET A 171 -10.76 -0.19 8.45
CA MET A 171 -10.56 0.73 9.58
C MET A 171 -10.02 0.00 10.81
N SER A 172 -10.56 -1.17 11.15
CA SER A 172 -10.17 -1.88 12.38
C SER A 172 -8.69 -2.31 12.38
N PRO A 173 -8.17 -3.02 11.35
CA PRO A 173 -6.74 -3.31 11.24
C PRO A 173 -5.88 -2.06 11.10
N GLY A 174 -6.37 -0.99 10.48
CA GLY A 174 -5.68 0.30 10.35
C GLY A 174 -5.41 0.96 11.70
N ILE A 175 -6.45 1.11 12.52
CA ILE A 175 -6.37 1.66 13.87
C ILE A 175 -5.47 0.79 14.74
N HIS A 176 -5.62 -0.54 14.66
CA HIS A 176 -4.79 -1.46 15.41
C HIS A 176 -3.31 -1.33 15.04
N SER A 177 -3.01 -1.25 13.74
CA SER A 177 -1.63 -1.11 13.26
C SER A 177 -1.03 0.20 13.72
N LEU A 178 -1.76 1.31 13.59
CA LEU A 178 -1.32 2.62 14.07
C LEU A 178 -1.04 2.63 15.58
N ALA A 179 -1.93 2.04 16.39
CA ALA A 179 -1.73 1.88 17.83
C ALA A 179 -0.49 1.03 18.15
N THR A 180 -0.29 -0.05 17.40
CA THR A 180 0.86 -0.94 17.57
C THR A 180 2.17 -0.23 17.22
N SER A 181 2.27 0.43 16.06
CA SER A 181 3.48 1.16 15.65
C SER A 181 3.79 2.30 16.63
N THR A 182 2.78 3.06 17.06
CA THR A 182 2.96 4.12 18.07
C THR A 182 3.53 3.56 19.35
N TYR A 183 3.02 2.42 19.82
CA TYR A 183 3.51 1.79 21.02
C TYR A 183 4.93 1.22 20.85
N THR A 184 5.20 0.44 19.81
CA THR A 184 6.50 -0.24 19.64
C THR A 184 7.60 0.73 19.28
N ASP A 185 7.32 1.66 18.38
CA ASP A 185 8.36 2.46 17.71
C ASP A 185 8.65 3.76 18.47
N ILE A 186 7.66 4.28 19.21
CA ILE A 186 7.77 5.54 19.96
C ILE A 186 7.76 5.28 21.48
N ILE A 187 6.68 4.70 22.02
CA ILE A 187 6.46 4.64 23.47
C ILE A 187 7.42 3.66 24.16
N LYS A 188 7.43 2.39 23.72
CA LYS A 188 8.27 1.33 24.29
C LYS A 188 9.74 1.68 24.12
N ARG A 189 10.14 2.15 22.93
CA ARG A 189 11.52 2.51 22.63
C ARG A 189 12.04 3.68 23.48
N ASN A 190 11.27 4.76 23.62
CA ASN A 190 11.79 6.00 24.21
C ASN A 190 11.50 6.15 25.71
N PHE A 191 10.37 5.64 26.19
CA PHE A 191 9.93 5.87 27.58
C PHE A 191 10.03 4.62 28.45
N PHE A 192 9.93 3.43 27.83
CA PHE A 192 9.53 2.22 28.54
C PHE A 192 10.20 0.94 27.99
N PRO A 193 11.54 0.86 27.92
CA PRO A 193 12.24 -0.23 27.25
C PRO A 193 12.01 -1.60 27.91
N ASN A 194 11.90 -1.64 29.25
CA ASN A 194 11.79 -2.88 30.03
C ASN A 194 10.38 -3.13 30.61
N GLN A 195 9.31 -2.67 29.94
CA GLN A 195 7.95 -2.90 30.45
C GLN A 195 7.47 -4.35 30.25
N SER A 196 6.66 -4.81 31.20
CA SER A 196 5.92 -6.08 31.10
C SER A 196 4.97 -6.08 29.90
N GLU A 197 4.87 -7.21 29.21
CA GLU A 197 4.00 -7.40 28.04
C GLU A 197 2.52 -7.05 28.31
N LEU A 198 2.00 -7.38 29.50
CA LEU A 198 0.61 -7.08 29.89
C LEU A 198 0.30 -5.58 29.91
N ARG A 199 1.23 -4.76 30.42
CA ARG A 199 1.10 -3.30 30.41
C ARG A 199 1.12 -2.76 28.98
N GLY A 200 1.97 -3.33 28.12
CA GLY A 200 2.02 -2.97 26.71
C GLY A 200 0.70 -3.19 25.99
N VAL A 201 0.06 -4.34 26.20
CA VAL A 201 -1.28 -4.63 25.64
C VAL A 201 -2.32 -3.64 26.15
N CYS A 202 -2.27 -3.26 27.43
CA CYS A 202 -3.17 -2.28 27.99
C CYS A 202 -3.03 -0.91 27.30
N ILE A 203 -1.79 -0.44 27.11
CA ILE A 203 -1.50 0.84 26.44
C ILE A 203 -1.98 0.79 24.98
N ILE A 204 -1.72 -0.29 24.25
CA ILE A 204 -2.20 -0.45 22.87
C ILE A 204 -3.74 -0.38 22.82
N ARG A 205 -4.45 -1.04 23.75
CA ARG A 205 -5.93 -0.96 23.80
C ARG A 205 -6.45 0.45 24.05
N ILE A 206 -5.78 1.22 24.91
CA ILE A 206 -6.11 2.62 25.15
C ILE A 206 -5.89 3.45 23.88
N LEU A 207 -4.76 3.25 23.18
CA LEU A 207 -4.47 3.92 21.92
C LEU A 207 -5.48 3.58 20.82
N ILE A 208 -5.94 2.32 20.74
CA ILE A 208 -6.99 1.91 19.79
C ILE A 208 -8.27 2.72 20.02
N VAL A 209 -8.70 2.85 21.27
CA VAL A 209 -9.90 3.65 21.61
C VAL A 209 -9.67 5.13 21.27
N ALA A 210 -8.51 5.68 21.62
CA ALA A 210 -8.17 7.08 21.36
C ALA A 210 -8.16 7.41 19.85
N TYR A 211 -7.52 6.55 19.04
CA TYR A 211 -7.52 6.71 17.59
C TYR A 211 -8.92 6.50 17.00
N GLY A 212 -9.70 5.54 17.49
CA GLY A 212 -11.10 5.34 17.09
C GLY A 212 -11.95 6.59 17.31
N VAL A 213 -11.89 7.18 18.51
CA VAL A 213 -12.60 8.43 18.83
C VAL A 213 -12.12 9.57 17.92
N THR A 214 -10.82 9.67 17.68
CA THR A 214 -10.24 10.69 16.78
C THR A 214 -10.77 10.54 15.35
N THR A 215 -10.80 9.31 14.81
CA THR A 215 -11.34 9.05 13.47
C THR A 215 -12.83 9.37 13.36
N PHE A 216 -13.61 9.13 14.43
CA PHE A 216 -15.02 9.49 14.48
C PHE A 216 -15.23 11.02 14.45
N ILE A 217 -14.43 11.77 15.21
CA ILE A 217 -14.46 13.25 15.22
C ILE A 217 -14.09 13.79 13.83
N LEU A 218 -13.04 13.28 13.20
CA LEU A 218 -12.65 13.70 11.85
C LEU A 218 -13.74 13.40 10.81
N GLY A 219 -14.43 12.25 10.94
CA GLY A 219 -15.56 11.90 10.09
C GLY A 219 -16.74 12.86 10.24
N TYR A 220 -17.01 13.37 11.44
CA TYR A 220 -18.06 14.37 11.67
C TYR A 220 -17.78 15.69 10.92
N PHE A 221 -16.51 16.08 10.80
CA PHE A 221 -16.07 17.28 10.07
C PHE A 221 -15.66 16.99 8.62
N TYR A 222 -16.12 15.89 8.02
CA TYR A 222 -15.68 15.44 6.70
C TYR A 222 -15.75 16.53 5.61
N ASN A 223 -16.84 17.31 5.57
CA ASN A 223 -17.02 18.37 4.56
C ASN A 223 -15.94 19.46 4.62
N GLU A 224 -15.39 19.74 5.81
CA GLU A 224 -14.30 20.70 6.00
C GLU A 224 -12.92 20.06 5.70
N VAL A 225 -12.80 18.75 5.96
CA VAL A 225 -11.53 18.01 5.84
C VAL A 225 -11.30 17.48 4.41
N ILE A 226 -12.34 17.40 3.56
CA ILE A 226 -12.21 16.83 2.21
C ILE A 226 -11.22 17.60 1.32
N PHE A 227 -11.09 18.92 1.53
CA PHE A 227 -10.07 19.73 0.86
C PHE A 227 -8.65 19.29 1.27
N LEU A 228 -8.44 19.04 2.57
CA LEU A 228 -7.18 18.49 3.07
C LEU A 228 -6.92 17.09 2.52
N ALA A 229 -7.97 16.29 2.32
CA ALA A 229 -7.86 14.95 1.76
C ALA A 229 -7.30 14.96 0.32
N LYS A 230 -7.57 16.00 -0.48
CA LYS A 230 -7.01 16.13 -1.84
C LYS A 230 -5.49 16.24 -1.83
N ILE A 231 -4.92 17.02 -0.92
CA ILE A 231 -3.47 17.17 -0.75
C ILE A 231 -2.87 15.94 -0.05
N TYR A 232 -3.58 15.38 0.93
CA TYR A 232 -3.11 14.27 1.73
C TYR A 232 -2.94 12.97 0.94
N ASN A 233 -3.87 12.64 0.04
CA ASN A 233 -3.81 11.40 -0.75
C ASN A 233 -2.52 11.25 -1.58
N PRO A 234 -2.14 12.19 -2.47
CA PRO A 234 -0.91 12.06 -3.25
C PRO A 234 0.34 12.00 -2.36
N LEU A 235 0.34 12.69 -1.21
CA LEU A 235 1.41 12.61 -0.23
C LEU A 235 1.54 11.21 0.37
N ILE A 236 0.46 10.55 0.80
CA ILE A 236 0.51 9.16 1.28
C ILE A 236 1.08 8.23 0.21
N LEU A 237 0.65 8.40 -1.05
CA LEU A 237 1.10 7.55 -2.14
C LEU A 237 2.61 7.69 -2.34
N SER A 238 3.13 8.92 -2.28
CA SER A 238 4.59 9.16 -2.30
C SER A 238 5.30 8.48 -1.12
N MET A 239 4.73 8.55 0.09
CA MET A 239 5.28 7.91 1.29
C MET A 239 5.33 6.38 1.17
N LYS A 240 4.32 5.75 0.56
CA LYS A 240 4.34 4.30 0.28
C LYS A 240 5.53 3.92 -0.61
N GLY A 241 5.84 4.72 -1.63
CA GLY A 241 7.01 4.54 -2.49
C GLY A 241 8.33 4.76 -1.77
N LEU A 242 8.40 5.79 -0.91
CA LEU A 242 9.55 6.07 -0.05
C LEU A 242 9.87 4.89 0.87
N VAL A 243 8.89 4.41 1.67
CA VAL A 243 9.11 3.30 2.62
C VAL A 243 9.53 2.02 1.88
N LEU A 244 8.89 1.74 0.74
CA LEU A 244 9.30 0.63 -0.11
C LEU A 244 10.76 0.76 -0.55
N GLY A 245 11.20 1.95 -0.94
CA GLY A 245 12.59 2.16 -1.35
C GLY A 245 13.57 2.03 -0.18
N ILE A 246 13.20 2.44 1.05
CA ILE A 246 14.05 2.28 2.24
C ILE A 246 14.30 0.79 2.47
N PHE A 247 13.23 0.00 2.39
CA PHE A 247 13.32 -1.45 2.53
C PHE A 247 14.08 -2.11 1.38
N THR A 248 13.89 -1.62 0.14
CA THR A 248 14.61 -2.11 -1.04
C THR A 248 16.12 -1.92 -0.87
N VAL A 249 16.57 -0.71 -0.48
CA VAL A 249 17.99 -0.43 -0.24
C VAL A 249 18.50 -1.25 0.94
N GLY A 250 17.74 -1.32 2.04
CA GLY A 250 18.13 -2.03 3.25
C GLY A 250 18.26 -3.54 3.08
N VAL A 251 17.46 -4.17 2.21
CA VAL A 251 17.45 -5.63 2.01
C VAL A 251 18.33 -6.08 0.85
N LEU A 252 18.44 -5.27 -0.21
CA LEU A 252 19.12 -5.68 -1.46
C LEU A 252 20.49 -5.02 -1.66
N ILE A 253 20.81 -3.92 -0.97
CA ILE A 253 21.99 -3.10 -1.25
C ILE A 253 22.88 -2.96 0.00
N PRO A 254 23.77 -3.93 0.27
CA PRO A 254 24.55 -3.98 1.51
C PRO A 254 25.67 -2.94 1.60
N TRP A 255 26.09 -2.31 0.50
CA TRP A 255 27.08 -1.22 0.56
C TRP A 255 26.47 0.13 0.95
N CYS A 256 25.15 0.23 1.08
CA CYS A 256 24.50 1.47 1.47
C CYS A 256 24.60 1.71 2.98
N ASN A 257 25.00 2.93 3.35
CA ASN A 257 25.15 3.35 4.73
C ASN A 257 23.87 3.98 5.28
N GLY A 258 23.66 3.96 6.59
CA GLY A 258 22.51 4.63 7.23
C GLY A 258 22.42 6.13 6.87
N THR A 259 23.56 6.83 6.78
CA THR A 259 23.61 8.24 6.34
C THR A 259 23.10 8.42 4.90
N SER A 260 23.42 7.49 3.99
CA SER A 260 22.96 7.56 2.59
C SER A 260 21.44 7.44 2.48
N VAL A 261 20.85 6.52 3.25
CA VAL A 261 19.41 6.30 3.31
C VAL A 261 18.70 7.52 3.90
N ILE A 262 19.25 8.14 4.95
CA ILE A 262 18.69 9.36 5.53
C ILE A 262 18.67 10.51 4.51
N VAL A 263 19.78 10.74 3.81
CA VAL A 263 19.87 11.80 2.78
C VAL A 263 18.86 11.53 1.66
N GLY A 264 18.79 10.30 1.17
CA GLY A 264 17.82 9.95 0.14
C GLY A 264 16.37 10.07 0.63
N THR A 265 16.10 9.75 1.90
CA THR A 265 14.77 9.89 2.51
C THR A 265 14.32 11.34 2.51
N VAL A 266 15.21 12.27 2.88
CA VAL A 266 14.89 13.71 2.84
C VAL A 266 14.56 14.17 1.42
N ILE A 267 15.36 13.77 0.43
CA ILE A 267 15.14 14.15 -0.97
C ILE A 267 13.81 13.58 -1.50
N SER A 268 13.53 12.32 -1.21
CA SER A 268 12.29 11.63 -1.60
C SER A 268 11.05 12.06 -0.81
N ILE A 269 11.19 12.83 0.27
CA ILE A 269 10.07 13.52 0.91
C ILE A 269 9.85 14.87 0.23
N VAL A 270 10.91 15.66 0.07
CA VAL A 270 10.81 17.06 -0.36
C VAL A 270 10.34 17.19 -1.81
N ILE A 271 10.93 16.44 -2.74
CA ILE A 271 10.62 16.59 -4.18
C ILE A 271 9.19 16.13 -4.51
N PRO A 272 8.74 14.93 -4.11
CA PRO A 272 7.37 14.49 -4.38
C PRO A 272 6.33 15.34 -3.64
N ALA A 273 6.64 15.82 -2.42
CA ALA A 273 5.74 16.72 -1.70
C ALA A 273 5.58 18.08 -2.40
N TRP A 274 6.67 18.65 -2.94
CA TRP A 274 6.57 19.84 -3.78
C TRP A 274 5.65 19.57 -4.96
N ILE A 275 5.90 18.51 -5.74
CA ILE A 275 5.09 18.19 -6.93
C ILE A 275 3.61 18.04 -6.57
N ALA A 276 3.29 17.26 -5.53
CA ALA A 276 1.92 16.99 -5.08
C ALA A 276 1.19 18.26 -4.61
N ILE A 277 1.87 19.12 -3.83
CA ILE A 277 1.27 20.37 -3.35
C ILE A 277 1.11 21.36 -4.51
N GLY A 278 2.10 21.44 -5.40
CA GLY A 278 2.09 22.30 -6.58
C GLY A 278 0.96 21.95 -7.55
N SER A 279 0.74 20.66 -7.83
CA SER A 279 -0.34 20.21 -8.71
C SER A 279 -1.72 20.59 -8.20
N GLU A 280 -1.94 20.48 -6.88
CA GLU A 280 -3.21 20.87 -6.26
C GLU A 280 -3.43 22.39 -6.26
N ILE A 281 -2.38 23.18 -6.03
CA ILE A 281 -2.46 24.66 -6.10
C ILE A 281 -2.81 25.11 -7.52
N GLU A 282 -2.19 24.51 -8.54
CA GLU A 282 -2.45 24.84 -9.95
C GLU A 282 -3.86 24.38 -10.39
N GLU A 283 -4.38 23.27 -9.84
CA GLU A 283 -5.78 22.87 -10.02
C GLU A 283 -6.76 23.88 -9.39
N VAL A 284 -6.53 24.30 -8.14
CA VAL A 284 -7.39 25.28 -7.45
C VAL A 284 -7.36 26.65 -8.15
N THR A 285 -6.21 27.04 -8.69
CA THR A 285 -6.06 28.28 -9.46
C THR A 285 -6.55 28.17 -10.91
N ASN A 286 -7.13 27.02 -11.29
CA ASN A 286 -7.71 26.72 -12.60
C ASN A 286 -6.72 26.78 -13.76
N ARG A 287 -5.46 26.44 -13.50
CA ARG A 287 -4.42 26.35 -14.53
C ARG A 287 -4.25 24.93 -15.05
N ILE A 288 -4.75 23.93 -14.33
CA ILE A 288 -4.83 22.53 -14.77
C ILE A 288 -6.31 22.12 -14.78
N ASP A 289 -6.80 21.59 -15.90
CA ASP A 289 -8.13 20.99 -15.99
C ASP A 289 -8.02 19.46 -15.95
N MET A 290 -8.82 18.80 -15.12
CA MET A 290 -8.87 17.33 -15.11
C MET A 290 -9.89 16.88 -16.14
N PRO A 291 -9.49 16.12 -17.18
CA PRO A 291 -10.43 15.65 -18.19
C PRO A 291 -11.44 14.69 -17.57
N THR A 292 -12.66 15.17 -17.34
CA THR A 292 -13.81 14.32 -17.03
C THR A 292 -14.39 13.73 -18.31
N LEU A 293 -15.02 12.56 -18.23
CA LEU A 293 -15.73 11.99 -19.38
C LEU A 293 -16.73 13.00 -19.97
N PRO A 294 -16.94 12.99 -21.29
CA PRO A 294 -17.95 13.84 -21.92
C PRO A 294 -19.33 13.47 -21.36
N VAL A 295 -20.01 14.45 -20.79
CA VAL A 295 -21.34 14.29 -20.20
C VAL A 295 -22.27 15.37 -20.72
N SER A 296 -23.48 14.97 -21.06
CA SER A 296 -24.52 15.86 -21.58
C SER A 296 -25.49 16.25 -20.48
N VAL A 297 -25.97 17.49 -20.55
CA VAL A 297 -27.07 18.01 -19.71
C VAL A 297 -28.36 18.19 -20.52
N LYS A 298 -28.36 17.81 -21.80
CA LYS A 298 -29.46 18.08 -22.75
C LYS A 298 -30.78 17.40 -22.37
N ARG A 299 -30.74 16.30 -21.60
CA ARG A 299 -31.94 15.55 -21.16
C ARG A 299 -32.25 15.72 -19.66
N CYS A 300 -31.60 16.65 -18.97
CA CYS A 300 -31.95 16.94 -17.57
C CYS A 300 -33.23 17.77 -17.47
N GLN A 301 -34.04 17.50 -16.44
CA GLN A 301 -35.33 18.19 -16.21
C GLN A 301 -35.19 19.62 -15.67
N HIS A 302 -33.99 20.02 -15.22
CA HIS A 302 -33.73 21.33 -14.61
C HIS A 302 -32.84 22.20 -15.51
N ASN A 303 -33.00 23.53 -15.42
CA ASN A 303 -32.14 24.49 -16.12
C ASN A 303 -30.72 24.43 -15.55
N VAL A 304 -29.77 23.88 -16.31
CA VAL A 304 -28.36 23.80 -15.92
C VAL A 304 -27.57 24.93 -16.58
N THR A 305 -26.80 25.67 -15.78
CA THR A 305 -25.91 26.71 -16.29
C THR A 305 -24.62 26.06 -16.80
N VAL A 306 -24.38 26.10 -18.11
CA VAL A 306 -23.15 25.57 -18.70
C VAL A 306 -22.05 26.62 -18.53
N THR A 307 -21.08 26.35 -17.66
CA THR A 307 -19.87 27.18 -17.57
C THR A 307 -19.02 26.97 -18.83
N PRO A 308 -18.55 28.04 -19.49
CA PRO A 308 -17.68 27.93 -20.66
C PRO A 308 -16.36 27.23 -20.30
N PRO A 309 -15.71 26.55 -21.27
CA PRO A 309 -14.41 25.92 -21.04
C PRO A 309 -13.41 26.99 -20.57
N LYS A 310 -12.76 26.73 -19.44
CA LYS A 310 -11.79 27.64 -18.83
C LYS A 310 -10.52 27.70 -19.68
N GLN A 311 -9.98 28.90 -19.86
CA GLN A 311 -8.68 29.08 -20.51
C GLN A 311 -7.58 28.54 -19.58
N ILE A 312 -6.88 27.50 -20.06
CA ILE A 312 -5.75 26.87 -19.39
C ILE A 312 -4.58 27.86 -19.46
N GLY A 313 -4.04 28.26 -18.31
CA GLY A 313 -2.83 29.10 -18.23
C GLY A 313 -1.57 28.23 -18.30
N ASP A 314 -0.43 28.83 -18.67
CA ASP A 314 0.85 28.12 -18.65
C ASP A 314 1.23 27.71 -17.22
N HIS A 315 1.49 26.42 -17.02
CA HIS A 315 1.98 25.84 -15.76
C HIS A 315 3.19 24.93 -16.01
N LEU A 316 3.87 24.55 -14.92
CA LEU A 316 5.01 23.65 -14.99
C LEU A 316 4.53 22.22 -15.32
N ILE A 317 5.06 21.63 -16.39
CA ILE A 317 4.73 20.26 -16.85
C ILE A 317 4.87 19.21 -15.73
N LEU A 318 5.78 19.43 -14.77
CA LEU A 318 5.99 18.53 -13.64
C LEU A 318 4.74 18.38 -12.75
N TYR A 319 3.83 19.36 -12.77
CA TYR A 319 2.58 19.33 -12.01
C TYR A 319 1.47 18.52 -12.70
N ASP A 320 1.64 18.15 -13.97
CA ASP A 320 0.73 17.23 -14.66
C ASP A 320 1.03 15.75 -14.34
N LEU A 321 2.16 15.49 -13.67
CA LEU A 321 2.57 14.14 -13.28
C LEU A 321 1.45 13.44 -12.51
N SER A 322 1.06 12.26 -13.00
CA SER A 322 0.05 11.43 -12.33
C SER A 322 0.44 11.18 -10.88
N TYR A 323 -0.52 11.34 -9.95
CA TYR A 323 -0.30 11.04 -8.54
C TYR A 323 0.10 9.57 -8.31
N LEU A 324 -0.26 8.65 -9.21
CA LEU A 324 0.15 7.24 -9.15
C LEU A 324 1.65 7.07 -9.40
N HIS A 325 2.25 7.95 -10.22
CA HIS A 325 3.69 7.96 -10.47
C HIS A 325 4.48 8.57 -9.31
N LEU A 326 3.86 9.33 -8.39
CA LEU A 326 4.58 9.89 -7.25
C LEU A 326 5.19 8.81 -6.35
N ALA A 327 4.53 7.66 -6.20
CA ALA A 327 5.10 6.51 -5.50
C ALA A 327 6.36 5.99 -6.19
N THR A 328 6.30 5.83 -7.51
CA THR A 328 7.43 5.35 -8.33
C THR A 328 8.60 6.33 -8.30
N LEU A 329 8.30 7.63 -8.41
CA LEU A 329 9.29 8.71 -8.33
C LEU A 329 9.99 8.70 -6.97
N SER A 330 9.23 8.58 -5.88
CA SER A 330 9.79 8.54 -4.52
C SER A 330 10.74 7.37 -4.32
N TRP A 331 10.39 6.20 -4.86
CA TRP A 331 11.24 5.01 -4.84
C TRP A 331 12.52 5.22 -5.66
N ILE A 332 12.41 5.72 -6.90
CA ILE A 332 13.55 5.96 -7.78
C ILE A 332 14.51 6.96 -7.15
N LEU A 333 13.98 8.10 -6.68
CA LEU A 333 14.78 9.14 -6.03
C LEU A 333 15.52 8.57 -4.82
N LEU A 334 14.87 7.73 -4.01
CA LEU A 334 15.49 7.20 -2.81
C LEU A 334 16.62 6.23 -3.14
N VAL A 335 16.36 5.27 -4.03
CA VAL A 335 17.34 4.26 -4.43
C VAL A 335 18.54 4.92 -5.10
N THR A 336 18.30 5.82 -6.06
CA THR A 336 19.38 6.50 -6.81
C THR A 336 20.22 7.40 -5.91
N THR A 337 19.59 8.24 -5.08
CA THR A 337 20.32 9.12 -4.17
C THR A 337 21.09 8.34 -3.11
N SER A 338 20.52 7.26 -2.56
CA SER A 338 21.20 6.39 -1.59
C SER A 338 22.43 5.72 -2.21
N ILE A 339 22.34 5.25 -3.46
CA ILE A 339 23.49 4.69 -4.19
C ILE A 339 24.55 5.76 -4.42
N LEU A 340 24.16 6.93 -4.96
CA LEU A 340 25.10 8.02 -5.27
C LEU A 340 25.86 8.52 -4.03
N VAL A 341 25.17 8.70 -2.90
CA VAL A 341 25.79 9.12 -1.64
C VAL A 341 26.69 8.01 -1.09
N SER A 342 26.32 6.74 -1.27
CA SER A 342 27.13 5.60 -0.85
C SER A 342 28.41 5.41 -1.68
N LEU A 343 28.48 5.94 -2.90
CA LEU A 343 29.74 5.94 -3.68
C LEU A 343 30.84 6.78 -3.02
N ILE A 344 30.46 7.81 -2.26
CA ILE A 344 31.43 8.69 -1.55
C ILE A 344 31.99 7.98 -0.32
N LYS A 345 31.14 7.27 0.41
CA LYS A 345 31.51 6.50 1.60
C LYS A 345 30.71 5.20 1.62
N PRO A 346 31.23 4.10 1.04
CA PRO A 346 30.55 2.82 1.04
C PRO A 346 30.62 2.16 2.41
N ASN A 347 29.63 1.33 2.74
CA ASN A 347 29.71 0.43 3.89
C ASN A 347 30.48 -0.84 3.53
N ASN A 348 31.06 -1.50 4.53
CA ASN A 348 31.69 -2.81 4.33
C ASN A 348 30.64 -3.93 4.50
N PRO A 349 30.24 -4.65 3.42
CA PRO A 349 29.21 -5.68 3.49
C PRO A 349 29.60 -6.90 4.34
N ARG A 350 30.91 -7.16 4.53
CA ARG A 350 31.40 -8.34 5.29
C ARG A 350 31.04 -8.33 6.78
N LYS A 351 30.88 -7.14 7.36
CA LYS A 351 30.59 -6.93 8.78
C LYS A 351 29.10 -6.87 9.09
N MET A 352 28.26 -7.05 8.08
CA MET A 352 26.82 -7.00 8.23
C MET A 352 26.27 -8.37 8.60
N ASP A 353 25.26 -8.38 9.46
CA ASP A 353 24.54 -9.60 9.80
C ASP A 353 23.79 -10.11 8.55
N PRO A 354 24.12 -11.33 8.07
CA PRO A 354 23.57 -11.89 6.84
C PRO A 354 22.08 -12.21 6.93
N THR A 355 21.50 -12.29 8.13
CA THR A 355 20.08 -12.61 8.32
C THR A 355 19.15 -11.45 7.93
N LEU A 356 19.65 -10.22 7.85
CA LEU A 356 18.87 -9.04 7.47
C LEU A 356 18.78 -8.84 5.94
N PHE A 357 19.65 -9.48 5.17
CA PHE A 357 19.76 -9.27 3.73
C PHE A 357 19.15 -10.43 2.94
N PHE A 358 18.52 -10.09 1.82
CA PHE A 358 18.04 -11.12 0.90
C PHE A 358 19.21 -11.60 0.02
N ARG A 359 19.72 -12.81 0.30
CA ARG A 359 20.80 -13.44 -0.48
C ARG A 359 20.27 -13.93 -1.82
N ILE A 360 20.39 -13.09 -2.84
CA ILE A 360 19.93 -13.36 -4.22
C ILE A 360 20.64 -14.59 -4.78
N GLY A 361 21.94 -14.72 -4.52
CA GLY A 361 22.76 -15.81 -5.03
C GLY A 361 22.31 -17.18 -4.54
N ASP A 362 21.94 -17.31 -3.27
CA ASP A 362 21.54 -18.60 -2.70
C ASP A 362 20.16 -19.03 -3.19
N ASN A 363 19.22 -18.10 -3.29
CA ASN A 363 17.87 -18.38 -3.79
C ASN A 363 17.84 -18.66 -5.30
N LEU A 364 18.81 -18.13 -6.05
CA LEU A 364 18.96 -18.36 -7.49
C LEU A 364 20.05 -19.39 -7.82
N SER A 365 20.64 -20.03 -6.81
CA SER A 365 21.76 -20.99 -6.94
C SER A 365 21.40 -22.20 -7.80
N SER A 366 20.11 -22.58 -7.80
CA SER A 366 19.57 -23.65 -8.66
C SER A 366 19.59 -23.30 -10.15
N TYR A 367 19.74 -22.02 -10.51
CA TYR A 367 19.73 -21.52 -11.89
C TYR A 367 21.05 -20.84 -12.30
N LEU A 368 21.97 -20.55 -11.38
CA LEU A 368 23.21 -19.82 -11.63
C LEU A 368 24.47 -20.63 -11.27
N PRO A 369 25.59 -20.46 -12.01
CA PRO A 369 26.87 -21.05 -11.61
C PRO A 369 27.36 -20.49 -10.26
N GLU A 370 27.94 -21.34 -9.42
CA GLU A 370 28.34 -21.04 -8.03
C GLU A 370 29.15 -19.74 -7.87
N LYS A 371 30.08 -19.47 -8.80
CA LYS A 371 30.87 -18.22 -8.79
C LYS A 371 30.02 -16.96 -8.94
N LEU A 372 28.98 -17.02 -9.76
CA LEU A 372 28.07 -15.89 -9.99
C LEU A 372 27.10 -15.74 -8.83
N ALA A 373 26.62 -16.85 -8.26
CA ALA A 373 25.82 -16.85 -7.03
C ALA A 373 26.61 -16.21 -5.86
N HIS A 374 27.87 -16.59 -5.67
CA HIS A 374 28.72 -16.00 -4.64
C HIS A 374 28.97 -14.50 -4.85
N THR A 375 29.17 -14.07 -6.10
CA THR A 375 29.35 -12.66 -6.45
C THR A 375 28.08 -11.83 -6.17
N LEU A 376 26.90 -12.40 -6.44
CA LEU A 376 25.60 -11.78 -6.18
C LEU A 376 25.26 -11.66 -4.69
N ASN A 377 25.92 -12.43 -3.82
CA ASN A 377 25.78 -12.32 -2.38
C ASN A 377 26.67 -11.24 -1.75
N PHE A 378 27.49 -10.52 -2.54
CA PHE A 378 28.34 -9.40 -2.10
C PHE A 378 29.25 -9.70 -0.89
N HIS A 379 29.58 -10.98 -0.62
CA HIS A 379 30.38 -11.41 0.53
C HIS A 379 29.79 -10.93 1.87
N ILE A 380 28.45 -10.85 1.99
CA ILE A 380 27.77 -10.40 3.19
C ILE A 380 28.04 -11.39 4.33
N GLY A 381 28.47 -10.89 5.49
CA GLY A 381 28.55 -11.67 6.71
C GLY A 381 29.73 -12.64 6.83
N GLU A 382 30.66 -12.71 5.87
CA GLU A 382 31.81 -13.63 5.94
C GLU A 382 32.64 -13.48 7.22
N ASP A 383 32.80 -12.25 7.72
CA ASP A 383 33.55 -11.98 8.95
C ASP A 383 32.75 -12.38 10.21
N MET A 384 31.41 -12.41 10.13
CA MET A 384 30.51 -12.84 11.21
C MET A 384 30.34 -14.35 11.24
N ASP A 385 30.19 -15.00 10.08
CA ASP A 385 30.09 -16.45 9.98
C ASP A 385 31.36 -17.13 10.54
N LEU A 386 32.54 -16.55 10.29
CA LEU A 386 33.80 -16.99 10.92
C LEU A 386 33.78 -16.83 12.45
N LEU A 387 33.21 -15.74 12.95
CA LEU A 387 33.09 -15.46 14.37
C LEU A 387 32.11 -16.41 15.07
N TYR A 388 31.01 -16.77 14.39
CA TYR A 388 30.06 -17.79 14.87
C TYR A 388 30.70 -19.18 14.88
N VAL A 389 31.44 -19.56 13.84
CA VAL A 389 32.15 -20.85 13.78
C VAL A 389 33.23 -20.93 14.85
N GLU A 390 34.01 -19.85 15.08
CA GLU A 390 34.97 -19.81 16.19
C GLU A 390 34.30 -19.88 17.57
N PHE A 391 33.09 -19.33 17.72
CA PHE A 391 32.31 -19.41 18.95
C PHE A 391 31.77 -20.84 19.18
N ASP A 392 31.27 -21.50 18.14
CA ASP A 392 30.76 -22.88 18.21
C ASP A 392 31.89 -23.87 18.52
N ASP A 393 33.04 -23.74 17.85
CA ASP A 393 34.27 -24.52 18.12
C ASP A 393 34.82 -24.31 19.55
N SER A 394 34.48 -23.18 20.18
CA SER A 394 34.86 -22.89 21.57
C SER A 394 33.86 -23.45 22.58
N GLN A 395 32.58 -23.54 22.23
CA GLN A 395 31.53 -24.19 23.05
C GLN A 395 31.67 -25.72 22.99
N GLU A 396 31.97 -26.29 21.82
CA GLU A 396 32.11 -27.74 21.61
C GLU A 396 33.36 -28.32 22.31
N LYS A 397 34.33 -27.48 22.70
CA LYS A 397 35.50 -27.89 23.50
C LYS A 397 35.26 -27.95 25.01
N ASP A 398 34.15 -27.41 25.51
CA ASP A 398 33.87 -27.29 26.95
C ASP A 398 32.76 -28.23 27.47
N GLU A 399 32.15 -29.09 26.63
CA GLU A 399 31.17 -30.10 27.07
C GLU A 399 31.64 -31.55 26.81
N PRO A 400 31.84 -32.39 27.85
CA PRO A 400 31.89 -33.83 27.67
C PRO A 400 30.47 -34.39 27.50
N LEU A 401 30.29 -35.18 26.43
CA LEU A 401 29.08 -35.95 26.09
C LEU A 401 28.50 -36.73 27.29
N GLU A 402 27.32 -36.33 27.77
CA GLU A 402 26.38 -37.22 28.46
C GLU A 402 25.20 -37.52 27.53
N GLN A 403 25.11 -38.76 27.06
CA GLN A 403 23.91 -39.31 26.43
C GLN A 403 22.88 -39.61 27.51
N GLU A 404 21.86 -38.77 27.64
CA GLU A 404 20.61 -39.15 28.31
C GLU A 404 19.52 -39.43 27.27
N ASP A 405 19.21 -40.71 27.17
CA ASP A 405 18.07 -41.33 26.50
C ASP A 405 16.79 -40.96 27.27
N PHE A 406 15.82 -40.29 26.63
CA PHE A 406 14.49 -40.11 27.22
C PHE A 406 13.39 -40.51 26.23
N THR A 407 12.90 -41.73 26.49
CA THR A 407 11.69 -42.37 25.99
C THR A 407 10.44 -41.51 26.11
N GLU A 408 9.56 -41.66 25.10
CA GLU A 408 8.16 -41.27 25.11
C GLU A 408 7.45 -41.72 26.39
N GLU A 409 6.82 -40.81 27.13
CA GLU A 409 5.70 -41.19 27.98
C GLU A 409 4.59 -40.13 28.01
N SER A 410 3.41 -40.61 27.67
CA SER A 410 2.10 -39.98 27.68
C SER A 410 1.70 -39.42 29.04
N LEU A 411 1.11 -38.21 29.06
CA LEU A 411 0.24 -37.77 30.16
C LEU A 411 -0.99 -37.04 29.61
N THR A 412 -2.04 -37.83 29.43
CA THR A 412 -3.44 -37.42 29.50
C THR A 412 -3.86 -37.20 30.97
N VAL A 413 -4.89 -36.35 31.17
CA VAL A 413 -5.92 -36.41 32.24
C VAL A 413 -5.79 -35.43 33.43
N ASP A 414 -6.60 -34.36 33.35
CA ASP A 414 -7.69 -33.97 34.28
C ASP A 414 -7.74 -32.58 34.95
N ASN A 415 -8.98 -32.05 34.82
CA ASN A 415 -9.73 -30.98 35.50
C ASN A 415 -9.56 -29.51 35.06
#